data_AF-B4N1G1-F1
#
_entry.id   AF-B4N1G1-F1
#
_cell.length_a   1.000
_cell.length_b   1.000
_cell.length_c   1.000
_cell.angle_alpha   90.00
_cell.angle_beta   90.00
_cell.angle_gamma   90.00
#
_symmetry.space_group_name_H-M   'P 1'
#
loop_
_entity.id
_entity.type
_entity.pdbx_description
1 polymer ?
#
loop_
_entity_poly.entity_id
_entity_poly.type
_entity_poly.pdbx_seq_one_letter_code
_entity_poly.pdbx_strand_id
1 'polypeptide(L)'
;MAFSTQKEFFDVPFMNKSYDFTCQEVCVKLKSYPSTIDDRSWAADNDKKSRFVADLVACNTASDSRRGLISGVGSETFGVGVYYGSNLIVNDSLINAADGTITRMKELLVKNNVLQKRLADSEDLLRTASDEIYEIKRIMAQRYDSENSKVLKKKIKELADAKKITAIDEKELYDLLKSVDDMNKAFDILEAENANLKRLIEKQSKRCVMESLMLNPEKSNDVSYLKNKIDNFAKELAILREAEDVQLKAPKLNGEKGADNIKSGRPTDKYSFSPDKDVDNINKILQERNALRKKTEVLSDLENKIDQLQQKAEQADRISEDFVFNLSEQDQYIDEMEKEMQEMQNYYETEVDRSKCNEAMLKCRCDEMKQQLIAANCAIQRVKYQQMEIDVLHKELQERDKALNAYDCQYQQLMLKARNFKDAGYRLLDQLPLFSATTSSDCEEDGELAC
;
A
#
# COMPACT_ATOMS: atom_id res chain seq x y z
N MET A 1 47.67 10.05 8.49
CA MET A 1 46.99 8.76 8.32
C MET A 1 45.80 8.73 9.26
N ALA A 2 44.60 8.94 8.72
CA ALA A 2 43.33 8.75 9.41
C ALA A 2 42.35 8.24 8.34
N PHE A 3 41.83 7.04 8.55
CA PHE A 3 40.98 6.32 7.63
C PHE A 3 39.58 6.92 7.62
N SER A 4 39.09 7.18 6.40
CA SER A 4 37.76 7.68 6.10
C SER A 4 36.72 6.58 6.34
N THR A 5 35.73 6.88 7.19
CA THR A 5 34.55 6.06 7.43
C THR A 5 33.35 6.71 6.75
N GLN A 6 32.97 6.18 5.60
CA GLN A 6 31.66 6.30 4.92
C GLN A 6 31.79 5.62 3.55
N LYS A 7 30.82 4.93 2.96
CA LYS A 7 29.58 4.27 3.37
C LYS A 7 29.17 3.54 2.08
N GLU A 8 28.85 2.27 2.18
CA GLU A 8 28.69 1.37 1.04
C GLU A 8 27.53 1.81 0.13
N PHE A 9 27.79 1.84 -1.17
CA PHE A 9 26.77 1.92 -2.21
C PHE A 9 25.85 0.69 -2.11
N PHE A 10 24.55 0.88 -2.29
CA PHE A 10 23.61 -0.24 -2.43
C PHE A 10 23.99 -1.09 -3.65
N ASP A 11 24.35 -2.34 -3.41
CA ASP A 11 24.61 -3.32 -4.47
C ASP A 11 23.26 -3.81 -5.03
N VAL A 12 23.05 -3.61 -6.34
CA VAL A 12 21.87 -4.09 -7.05
C VAL A 12 22.25 -5.39 -7.75
N PRO A 13 21.72 -6.56 -7.32
CA PRO A 13 22.19 -7.83 -7.85
C PRO A 13 21.62 -8.07 -9.26
N PHE A 14 22.50 -8.26 -10.23
CA PHE A 14 22.15 -8.90 -11.50
C PHE A 14 21.98 -10.42 -11.29
N MET A 15 21.04 -11.00 -12.04
CA MET A 15 20.44 -12.35 -11.96
C MET A 15 21.37 -13.60 -11.94
N ASN A 16 22.68 -13.48 -11.67
CA ASN A 16 23.62 -14.62 -11.75
C ASN A 16 24.68 -14.69 -10.65
N LYS A 17 24.41 -14.17 -9.44
CA LYS A 17 25.30 -14.39 -8.28
C LYS A 17 24.60 -15.22 -7.20
N SER A 18 25.04 -16.46 -7.00
CA SER A 18 24.67 -17.29 -5.84
C SER A 18 25.70 -17.12 -4.72
N TYR A 19 25.27 -16.72 -3.52
CA TYR A 19 26.12 -16.68 -2.33
C TYR A 19 25.74 -17.78 -1.35
N ASP A 20 26.75 -18.55 -0.91
CA ASP A 20 26.65 -19.49 0.21
C ASP A 20 26.68 -18.72 1.53
N PHE A 21 25.54 -18.64 2.22
CA PHE A 21 25.46 -18.09 3.56
C PHE A 21 25.66 -19.20 4.59
N THR A 22 26.87 -19.32 5.14
CA THR A 22 27.12 -20.05 6.39
C THR A 22 26.81 -19.12 7.57
N CYS A 23 25.63 -19.32 8.17
CA CYS A 23 25.21 -18.57 9.37
C CYS A 23 25.97 -19.06 10.61
N GLN A 24 26.64 -18.14 11.31
CA GLN A 24 27.35 -18.40 12.55
C GLN A 24 26.39 -18.26 13.74
N GLU A 25 26.13 -19.40 14.40
CA GLU A 25 25.52 -19.63 15.72
C GLU A 25 24.22 -18.89 16.13
N VAL A 26 23.11 -19.60 15.89
CA VAL A 26 21.89 -19.78 16.73
C VAL A 26 21.37 -18.57 17.53
N CYS A 27 20.60 -17.71 16.86
CA CYS A 27 19.62 -16.83 17.50
C CYS A 27 18.19 -17.25 17.11
N VAL A 28 17.45 -17.71 18.14
CA VAL A 28 16.00 -17.99 18.16
C VAL A 28 15.53 -19.16 17.30
N LYS A 29 15.02 -20.21 17.95
CA LYS A 29 14.42 -21.43 17.35
C LYS A 29 13.10 -21.12 16.60
N LEU A 30 13.17 -20.39 15.50
CA LEU A 30 12.15 -20.41 14.47
C LEU A 30 12.43 -21.63 13.57
N LYS A 31 11.41 -22.44 13.28
CA LYS A 31 11.53 -23.57 12.36
C LYS A 31 11.98 -23.04 10.99
N SER A 32 13.15 -23.47 10.53
CA SER A 32 13.61 -23.23 9.17
C SER A 32 12.85 -24.16 8.21
N TYR A 33 12.17 -23.61 7.22
CA TYR A 33 11.65 -24.36 6.08
C TYR A 33 12.68 -24.34 4.93
N PRO A 34 12.93 -25.48 4.26
CA PRO A 34 13.91 -25.55 3.17
C PRO A 34 13.44 -24.72 1.98
N SER A 35 14.19 -23.65 1.68
CA SER A 35 13.92 -22.66 0.63
C SER A 35 14.65 -23.01 -0.67
N THR A 36 14.25 -24.08 -1.35
CA THR A 36 14.83 -24.42 -2.67
C THR A 36 13.82 -24.90 -3.72
N ILE A 37 12.52 -24.74 -3.53
CA ILE A 37 11.53 -24.97 -4.57
C ILE A 37 10.53 -23.82 -4.52
N ASP A 38 10.18 -23.30 -5.70
CA ASP A 38 9.17 -22.28 -5.94
C ASP A 38 7.81 -22.72 -5.35
N ASP A 39 7.63 -22.49 -4.05
CA ASP A 39 6.39 -22.72 -3.33
C ASP A 39 5.56 -21.43 -3.34
N ARG A 40 4.98 -21.09 -4.50
CA ARG A 40 3.70 -20.34 -4.56
C ARG A 40 2.50 -21.29 -4.48
N SER A 41 2.76 -22.59 -4.32
CA SER A 41 1.81 -23.69 -4.12
C SER A 41 0.94 -23.57 -2.85
N TRP A 42 1.30 -22.72 -1.89
CA TRP A 42 0.54 -22.48 -0.65
C TRP A 42 -0.78 -21.73 -0.87
N ALA A 43 -0.91 -21.02 -2.00
CA ALA A 43 -2.13 -20.31 -2.36
C ALA A 43 -3.20 -21.22 -3.00
N ALA A 44 -2.86 -22.46 -3.35
CA ALA A 44 -3.75 -23.36 -4.09
C ALA A 44 -4.64 -24.27 -3.21
N ASP A 45 -4.34 -24.40 -1.91
CA ASP A 45 -5.00 -25.38 -1.04
C ASP A 45 -5.92 -24.69 -0.02
N ASN A 46 -7.22 -24.67 -0.31
CA ASN A 46 -8.26 -24.00 0.50
C ASN A 46 -8.31 -24.52 1.95
N ASP A 47 -7.96 -25.78 2.19
CA ASP A 47 -7.97 -26.38 3.53
C ASP A 47 -6.80 -25.89 4.41
N LYS A 48 -5.71 -25.41 3.80
CA LYS A 48 -4.52 -24.90 4.52
C LYS A 48 -4.61 -23.41 4.83
N LYS A 49 -5.28 -22.61 3.98
CA LYS A 49 -5.53 -21.17 4.22
C LYS A 49 -6.36 -20.92 5.48
N SER A 50 -7.32 -21.80 5.77
CA SER A 50 -8.28 -21.65 6.87
C SER A 50 -7.67 -21.87 8.27
N ARG A 51 -6.75 -22.83 8.42
CA ARG A 51 -6.22 -23.23 9.74
C ARG A 51 -5.27 -22.22 10.37
N PHE A 52 -4.38 -21.62 9.59
CA PHE A 52 -3.35 -20.74 10.15
C PHE A 52 -3.92 -19.44 10.69
N VAL A 53 -4.90 -18.83 9.98
CA VAL A 53 -5.56 -17.60 10.44
C VAL A 53 -6.51 -17.90 11.60
N ALA A 54 -7.19 -19.05 11.59
CA ALA A 54 -7.99 -19.50 12.74
C ALA A 54 -7.11 -19.68 13.99
N ASP A 55 -5.90 -20.23 13.86
CA ASP A 55 -4.96 -20.39 14.98
C ASP A 55 -4.35 -19.06 15.44
N LEU A 56 -4.11 -18.11 14.53
CA LEU A 56 -3.58 -16.77 14.85
C LEU A 56 -4.63 -15.89 15.55
N VAL A 57 -5.87 -15.91 15.07
CA VAL A 57 -6.98 -15.10 15.60
C VAL A 57 -7.52 -15.68 16.90
N ALA A 58 -7.48 -17.01 17.08
CA ALA A 58 -7.95 -17.66 18.31
C ALA A 58 -6.93 -17.64 19.47
N CYS A 59 -5.70 -17.15 19.27
CA CYS A 59 -4.62 -17.23 20.27
C CYS A 59 -4.45 -18.64 20.89
N ASN A 60 -4.67 -19.69 20.11
CA ASN A 60 -4.49 -21.07 20.58
C ASN A 60 -3.00 -21.44 20.51
N THR A 61 -2.22 -20.96 21.47
CA THR A 61 -0.92 -21.59 21.75
C THR A 61 -1.19 -23.00 22.22
N ALA A 62 -0.70 -24.01 21.50
CA ALA A 62 -0.74 -25.40 21.94
C ALA A 62 -0.13 -25.51 23.34
N SER A 63 -0.98 -25.79 24.33
CA SER A 63 -0.57 -26.17 25.67
C SER A 63 0.10 -27.53 25.59
N ASP A 64 1.42 -27.53 25.40
CA ASP A 64 2.21 -28.75 25.44
C ASP A 64 2.31 -29.20 26.90
N SER A 65 1.42 -30.13 27.27
CA SER A 65 1.44 -30.81 28.55
C SER A 65 2.64 -31.74 28.62
N ARG A 66 3.80 -31.27 29.10
CA ARG A 66 4.79 -32.11 29.77
C ARG A 66 5.45 -31.43 30.97
N ARG A 67 5.28 -32.09 32.10
CA ARG A 67 5.87 -31.89 33.43
C ARG A 67 7.40 -31.72 33.40
N GLY A 68 7.93 -30.94 34.33
CA GLY A 68 9.29 -31.14 34.85
C GLY A 68 9.92 -29.90 35.48
N LEU A 69 9.94 -29.87 36.82
CA LEU A 69 10.76 -29.09 37.75
C LEU A 69 11.80 -28.11 37.19
N ILE A 70 11.87 -26.90 37.76
CA ILE A 70 13.01 -26.46 38.60
C ILE A 70 12.53 -25.36 39.56
N SER A 71 12.87 -25.59 40.82
CA SER A 71 12.77 -24.71 41.98
C SER A 71 13.92 -23.71 41.99
N GLY A 72 13.66 -22.48 42.46
CA GLY A 72 14.61 -21.80 43.34
C GLY A 72 15.07 -20.38 42.99
N VAL A 73 14.83 -19.49 43.98
CA VAL A 73 15.69 -18.36 44.44
C VAL A 73 15.63 -17.06 43.62
N GLY A 74 15.37 -15.87 44.16
CA GLY A 74 15.16 -15.38 45.53
C GLY A 74 15.28 -13.84 45.61
N SER A 75 15.04 -13.30 46.81
CA SER A 75 15.24 -11.92 47.31
C SER A 75 14.30 -10.80 46.82
N GLU A 76 13.74 -9.92 47.65
CA GLU A 76 13.76 -9.82 49.12
C GLU A 76 12.70 -8.80 49.58
N THR A 77 12.20 -9.06 50.78
CA THR A 77 11.35 -8.25 51.66
C THR A 77 11.91 -6.87 52.01
N PHE A 78 11.03 -5.89 52.21
CA PHE A 78 11.02 -5.08 53.44
C PHE A 78 9.59 -4.66 53.77
N GLY A 79 9.12 -5.03 54.96
CA GLY A 79 7.91 -4.50 55.57
C GLY A 79 8.21 -4.11 57.01
N VAL A 80 7.58 -3.02 57.47
CA VAL A 80 7.18 -2.64 58.85
C VAL A 80 6.21 -1.47 58.63
N GLY A 81 5.07 -1.26 59.28
CA GLY A 81 4.40 -1.76 60.47
C GLY A 81 3.37 -0.68 60.86
N VAL A 82 2.26 -1.13 61.44
CA VAL A 82 0.99 -0.43 61.64
C VAL A 82 1.08 0.84 62.53
N TYR A 83 0.35 1.90 62.16
CA TYR A 83 -0.26 2.86 63.09
C TYR A 83 -1.71 3.17 62.66
N TYR A 84 -2.67 2.87 63.54
CA TYR A 84 -4.02 3.42 63.48
C TYR A 84 -3.98 4.90 63.86
N GLY A 85 -4.60 5.76 63.04
CA GLY A 85 -4.95 7.13 63.44
C GLY A 85 -4.82 8.16 62.32
N SER A 86 -5.97 8.71 61.93
CA SER A 86 -6.20 9.93 61.13
C SER A 86 -6.75 9.70 59.72
N ASN A 87 -8.07 9.76 59.66
CA ASN A 87 -8.88 9.95 58.47
C ASN A 87 -8.44 11.17 57.62
N LEU A 88 -8.75 11.11 56.32
CA LEU A 88 -9.17 12.22 55.44
C LEU A 88 -8.15 13.04 54.60
N ILE A 89 -7.04 12.50 54.08
CA ILE A 89 -6.24 13.24 53.05
C ILE A 89 -5.65 12.34 51.93
N VAL A 90 -6.47 11.55 51.24
CA VAL A 90 -6.05 10.84 50.00
C VAL A 90 -7.07 10.99 48.85
N ASN A 91 -8.07 11.85 48.99
CA ASN A 91 -9.24 11.88 48.08
C ASN A 91 -9.42 13.16 47.24
N ASP A 92 -8.38 13.96 47.02
CA ASP A 92 -8.46 15.00 45.98
C ASP A 92 -8.17 14.38 44.60
N SER A 93 -9.20 13.75 44.04
CA SER A 93 -9.25 13.29 42.64
C SER A 93 -8.86 14.40 41.66
N LEU A 94 -9.07 15.67 42.04
CA LEU A 94 -8.66 16.83 41.25
C LEU A 94 -7.13 17.02 41.20
N ILE A 95 -6.43 16.82 42.31
CA ILE A 95 -4.96 16.97 42.38
C ILE A 95 -4.29 15.83 41.61
N ASN A 96 -4.77 14.59 41.76
CA ASN A 96 -4.25 13.46 40.99
C ASN A 96 -4.54 13.60 39.48
N ALA A 97 -5.70 14.16 39.10
CA ALA A 97 -6.01 14.47 37.70
C ALA A 97 -5.14 15.62 37.16
N ALA A 98 -4.88 16.64 37.98
CA ALA A 98 -3.99 17.74 37.63
C ALA A 98 -2.54 17.25 37.44
N ASP A 99 -2.02 16.41 38.34
CA ASP A 99 -0.68 15.83 38.23
C ASP A 99 -0.54 14.91 37.01
N GLY A 100 -1.58 14.12 36.70
CA GLY A 100 -1.64 13.33 35.47
C GLY A 100 -1.60 14.21 34.20
N THR A 101 -2.30 15.35 34.24
CA THR A 101 -2.32 16.31 33.12
C THR A 101 -0.98 17.02 32.96
N ILE A 102 -0.36 17.45 34.06
CA ILE A 102 0.98 18.06 34.07
C ILE A 102 2.04 17.09 33.55
N THR A 103 1.96 15.82 33.95
CA THR A 103 2.88 14.77 33.48
C THR A 103 2.72 14.55 31.98
N ARG A 104 1.49 14.41 31.49
CA ARG A 104 1.21 14.30 30.05
C ARG A 104 1.69 15.54 29.27
N MET A 105 1.53 16.73 29.83
CA MET A 105 1.98 17.98 29.21
C MET A 105 3.51 18.08 29.14
N LYS A 106 4.21 17.61 30.18
CA LYS A 106 5.68 17.48 30.17
C LYS A 106 6.15 16.47 29.12
N GLU A 107 5.51 15.31 29.01
CA GLU A 107 5.83 14.33 27.97
C GLU A 107 5.61 14.88 26.56
N LEU A 108 4.52 15.63 26.34
CA LEU A 108 4.26 16.27 25.07
C LEU A 108 5.29 17.36 24.73
N LEU A 109 5.75 18.14 25.71
CA LEU A 109 6.83 19.12 25.52
C LEU A 109 8.15 18.46 25.13
N VAL A 110 8.52 17.35 25.79
CA VAL A 110 9.71 16.57 25.43
C VAL A 110 9.59 16.01 24.01
N LYS A 111 8.44 15.42 23.66
CA LYS A 111 8.18 14.93 22.30
C LYS A 111 8.23 16.05 21.27
N ASN A 112 7.68 17.23 21.57
CA ASN A 112 7.70 18.39 20.69
C ASN A 112 9.15 18.87 20.44
N ASN A 113 9.97 18.99 21.48
CA ASN A 113 11.38 19.35 21.33
C ASN A 113 12.17 18.32 20.50
N VAL A 114 11.90 17.02 20.67
CA VAL A 114 12.51 15.97 19.84
C VAL A 114 12.07 16.09 18.38
N LEU A 115 10.80 16.38 18.12
CA LEU A 115 10.28 16.58 16.77
C LEU A 115 10.86 17.83 16.11
N GLN A 116 11.00 18.94 16.82
CA GLN A 116 11.67 20.14 16.32
C GLN A 116 13.12 19.87 15.94
N LYS A 117 13.84 19.12 16.77
CA LYS A 117 15.23 18.74 16.47
C LYS A 117 15.31 17.85 15.22
N ARG A 118 14.42 16.85 15.10
CA ARG A 118 14.35 16.00 13.90
C ARG A 118 13.95 16.77 12.64
N LEU A 119 13.11 17.80 12.77
CA LEU A 119 12.74 18.68 11.67
C LEU A 119 13.97 19.46 11.18
N ALA A 120 14.73 20.07 12.09
CA ALA A 120 15.96 20.79 11.76
C ALA A 120 17.01 19.87 11.11
N ASP A 121 17.21 18.66 11.65
CA ASP A 121 18.11 17.66 11.07
C ASP A 121 17.67 17.26 9.65
N SER A 122 16.36 17.14 9.40
CA SER A 122 15.80 16.83 8.08
C SER A 122 15.95 18.00 7.09
N GLU A 123 15.80 19.23 7.54
CA GLU A 123 16.00 20.44 6.72
C GLU A 123 17.46 20.58 6.29
N ASP A 124 18.40 20.31 7.20
CA ASP A 124 19.83 20.30 6.88
C ASP A 124 20.18 19.19 5.88
N LEU A 125 19.64 17.97 6.06
CA LEU A 125 19.82 16.86 5.10
C LEU A 125 19.25 17.18 3.72
N LEU A 126 18.10 17.85 3.67
CA LEU A 126 17.52 18.32 2.40
C LEU A 126 18.39 19.37 1.73
N ARG A 127 19.03 20.24 2.51
CA ARG A 127 19.94 21.27 1.99
C ARG A 127 21.20 20.65 1.38
N THR A 128 21.84 19.72 2.07
CA THR A 128 23.00 18.98 1.53
C THR A 128 22.64 18.18 0.28
N ALA A 129 21.50 17.48 0.27
CA ALA A 129 21.05 16.76 -0.92
C ALA A 129 20.78 17.72 -2.10
N SER A 130 20.26 18.92 -1.84
CA SER A 130 20.06 19.95 -2.86
C SER A 130 21.39 20.44 -3.45
N ASP A 131 22.38 20.69 -2.60
CA ASP A 131 23.72 21.11 -3.01
C ASP A 131 24.43 20.01 -3.83
N GLU A 132 24.29 18.73 -3.43
CA GLU A 132 24.81 17.58 -4.19
C GLU A 132 24.14 17.43 -5.55
N ILE A 133 22.81 17.61 -5.63
CA ILE A 133 22.08 17.60 -6.90
C ILE A 133 22.54 18.73 -7.81
N TYR A 134 22.81 19.92 -7.25
CA TYR A 134 23.36 21.04 -8.01
C TYR A 134 24.75 20.73 -8.56
N GLU A 135 25.60 20.09 -7.75
CA GLU A 135 26.94 19.69 -8.16
C GLU A 135 26.92 18.60 -9.24
N ILE A 136 26.06 17.59 -9.10
CA ILE A 136 25.85 16.56 -10.13
C ILE A 136 25.34 17.21 -11.42
N LYS A 137 24.38 18.14 -11.34
CA LYS A 137 23.92 18.90 -12.52
C LYS A 137 25.03 19.73 -13.16
N ARG A 138 25.92 20.32 -12.37
CA ARG A 138 27.07 21.06 -12.85
C ARG A 138 28.07 20.16 -13.58
N ILE A 139 28.39 19.00 -13.02
CA ILE A 139 29.27 18.00 -13.63
C ILE A 139 28.64 17.44 -14.90
N MET A 140 27.35 17.13 -14.89
CA MET A 140 26.61 16.72 -16.10
C MET A 140 26.56 17.82 -17.17
N ALA A 141 26.55 19.10 -16.77
CA ALA A 141 26.58 20.23 -17.70
C ALA A 141 27.99 20.53 -18.24
N GLN A 142 29.04 20.11 -17.53
CA GLN A 142 30.41 20.13 -18.03
C GLN A 142 30.58 18.99 -19.05
N ARG A 143 30.11 19.24 -20.28
CA ARG A 143 30.21 18.31 -21.41
C ARG A 143 31.67 17.90 -21.67
N TYR A 144 31.86 16.66 -22.10
CA TYR A 144 33.07 16.27 -22.81
C TYR A 144 33.04 16.89 -24.22
N ASP A 145 33.92 17.86 -24.48
CA ASP A 145 33.97 18.60 -25.73
C ASP A 145 34.58 17.75 -26.87
N SER A 146 33.96 17.78 -28.04
CA SER A 146 34.49 17.16 -29.27
C SER A 146 35.88 17.70 -29.62
N GLU A 147 36.17 18.97 -29.30
CA GLU A 147 37.52 19.53 -29.47
C GLU A 147 38.53 18.96 -28.48
N ASN A 148 38.13 18.69 -27.24
CA ASN A 148 39.00 18.00 -26.27
C ASN A 148 39.31 16.56 -26.71
N SER A 149 38.35 15.86 -27.33
CA SER A 149 38.57 14.55 -27.97
C SER A 149 39.63 14.62 -29.07
N LYS A 150 39.58 15.64 -29.93
CA LYS A 150 40.58 15.84 -31.00
C LYS A 150 41.96 16.19 -30.45
N VAL A 151 42.02 17.01 -29.39
CA VAL A 151 43.28 17.33 -28.69
C VAL A 151 43.87 16.09 -28.05
N LEU A 152 43.05 15.25 -27.41
CA LEU A 152 43.50 13.99 -26.80
C LEU A 152 44.00 13.00 -27.86
N LYS A 153 43.30 12.85 -29.00
CA LYS A 153 43.74 12.02 -30.15
C LYS A 153 45.12 12.45 -30.64
N LYS A 154 45.34 13.76 -30.81
CA LYS A 154 46.64 14.30 -31.22
C LYS A 154 47.73 13.98 -30.20
N LYS A 155 47.43 14.13 -28.91
CA LYS A 155 48.39 13.88 -27.84
C LYS A 155 48.75 12.40 -27.68
N ILE A 156 47.79 11.50 -27.85
CA ILE A 156 48.04 10.04 -27.88
C ILE A 156 48.99 9.71 -29.04
N LYS A 157 48.73 10.27 -30.23
CA LYS A 157 49.57 10.09 -31.41
C LYS A 157 50.99 10.65 -31.22
N GLU A 158 51.13 11.85 -30.65
CA GLU A 158 52.43 12.45 -30.33
C GLU A 158 53.24 11.61 -29.32
N LEU A 159 52.57 10.99 -28.34
CA LEU A 159 53.21 10.12 -27.35
C LEU A 159 53.62 8.77 -27.95
N ALA A 160 52.83 8.23 -28.87
CA ALA A 160 53.14 7.02 -29.62
C ALA A 160 54.32 7.23 -30.58
N ASP A 161 54.30 8.33 -31.35
CA ASP A 161 55.37 8.73 -32.27
C ASP A 161 56.69 8.98 -31.52
N ALA A 162 56.62 9.52 -30.29
CA ALA A 162 57.76 9.68 -29.39
C ALA A 162 58.20 8.39 -28.66
N LYS A 163 57.55 7.25 -28.91
CA LYS A 163 57.75 5.95 -28.23
C LYS A 163 57.69 6.01 -26.70
N LYS A 164 56.92 6.95 -26.15
CA LYS A 164 56.73 7.11 -24.69
C LYS A 164 55.66 6.20 -24.11
N ILE A 165 54.82 5.63 -24.97
CA ILE A 165 53.77 4.67 -24.63
C ILE A 165 53.97 3.40 -25.47
N THR A 166 53.53 2.25 -24.96
CA THR A 166 53.59 1.00 -25.73
C THR A 166 52.44 0.93 -26.73
N ALA A 167 52.54 0.07 -27.74
CA ALA A 167 51.48 -0.14 -28.73
C ALA A 167 50.18 -0.69 -28.11
N ILE A 168 50.27 -1.32 -26.93
CA ILE A 168 49.12 -1.80 -26.16
C ILE A 168 48.45 -0.60 -25.47
N ASP A 169 49.23 0.24 -24.79
CA ASP A 169 48.72 1.46 -24.13
C ASP A 169 48.07 2.42 -25.14
N GLU A 170 48.66 2.56 -26.34
CA GLU A 170 48.08 3.37 -27.42
C GLU A 170 46.69 2.85 -27.84
N LYS A 171 46.58 1.53 -28.01
CA LYS A 171 45.31 0.89 -28.38
C LYS A 171 44.25 1.06 -27.30
N GLU A 172 44.62 0.83 -26.03
CA GLU A 172 43.71 1.00 -24.90
C GLU A 172 43.23 2.45 -24.74
N LEU A 173 44.12 3.43 -24.95
CA LEU A 173 43.76 4.85 -24.91
C LEU A 173 42.81 5.24 -26.06
N TYR A 174 42.99 4.68 -27.25
CA TYR A 174 42.04 4.89 -28.36
C TYR A 174 40.69 4.20 -28.12
N ASP A 175 40.68 3.00 -27.55
CA ASP A 175 39.46 2.27 -27.22
C ASP A 175 38.67 3.00 -26.12
N LEU A 176 39.35 3.53 -25.09
CA LEU A 176 38.74 4.33 -24.04
C LEU A 176 38.17 5.65 -24.58
N LEU A 177 38.90 6.30 -25.48
CA LEU A 177 38.46 7.52 -26.15
C LEU A 177 37.23 7.29 -27.04
N LYS A 178 37.19 6.15 -27.75
CA LYS A 178 36.03 5.74 -28.53
C LYS A 178 34.82 5.49 -27.64
N SER A 179 35.02 4.81 -26.50
CA SER A 179 33.96 4.58 -25.50
C SER A 179 33.37 5.90 -24.98
N VAL A 180 34.23 6.88 -24.68
CA VAL A 180 33.77 8.22 -24.26
C VAL A 180 33.02 8.94 -25.39
N ASP A 181 33.51 8.89 -26.64
CA ASP A 181 32.81 9.48 -27.79
C ASP A 181 31.42 8.81 -28.00
N ASP A 182 31.30 7.50 -27.80
CA ASP A 182 30.04 6.76 -27.95
C ASP A 182 29.07 7.03 -26.78
N MET A 183 29.57 7.20 -25.54
CA MET A 183 28.76 7.66 -24.40
C MET A 183 28.17 9.05 -24.64
N ASN A 184 28.94 9.98 -25.23
CA ASN A 184 28.42 11.31 -25.55
C ASN A 184 27.32 11.28 -26.62
N LYS A 185 27.49 10.46 -27.67
CA LYS A 185 26.43 10.26 -28.67
C LYS A 185 25.16 9.68 -28.05
N ALA A 186 25.30 8.68 -27.16
CA ALA A 186 24.16 8.11 -26.44
C ALA A 186 23.45 9.17 -25.60
N PHE A 187 24.20 10.07 -24.95
CA PHE A 187 23.64 11.19 -24.20
C PHE A 187 22.90 12.20 -25.10
N ASP A 188 23.45 12.57 -26.26
CA ASP A 188 22.78 13.45 -27.22
C ASP A 188 21.47 12.81 -27.76
N ILE A 189 21.47 11.50 -27.99
CA ILE A 189 20.26 10.75 -28.38
C ILE A 189 19.23 10.78 -27.24
N LEU A 190 19.65 10.50 -26.00
CA LEU A 190 18.75 10.55 -24.82
C LEU A 190 18.20 11.96 -24.57
N GLU A 191 18.99 13.02 -24.80
CA GLU A 191 18.53 14.40 -24.71
C GLU A 191 17.46 14.71 -25.78
N ALA A 192 17.67 14.23 -27.02
CA ALA A 192 16.71 14.35 -28.11
C ALA A 192 15.41 13.56 -27.85
N GLU A 193 15.52 12.34 -27.32
CA GLU A 193 14.37 11.51 -26.92
C GLU A 193 13.59 12.16 -25.79
N ASN A 194 14.26 12.67 -24.76
CA ASN A 194 13.62 13.40 -23.66
C ASN A 194 12.91 14.68 -24.15
N ALA A 195 13.49 15.40 -25.11
CA ALA A 195 12.82 16.55 -25.73
C ALA A 195 11.58 16.12 -26.53
N ASN A 196 11.64 14.98 -27.22
CA ASN A 196 10.49 14.42 -27.93
C ASN A 196 9.38 13.98 -26.96
N LEU A 197 9.74 13.29 -25.88
CA LEU A 197 8.81 12.88 -24.81
C LEU A 197 8.14 14.09 -24.17
N LYS A 198 8.88 15.15 -23.85
CA LYS A 198 8.30 16.41 -23.35
C LYS A 198 7.26 16.99 -24.33
N ARG A 199 7.56 17.02 -25.63
CA ARG A 199 6.60 17.47 -26.66
C ARG A 199 5.38 16.55 -26.75
N LEU A 200 5.56 15.23 -26.59
CA LEU A 200 4.46 14.26 -26.63
C LEU A 200 3.53 14.44 -25.42
N ILE A 201 4.11 14.59 -24.23
CA ILE A 201 3.38 14.89 -22.99
C ILE A 201 2.63 16.21 -23.13
N GLU A 202 3.26 17.26 -23.66
CA GLU A 202 2.58 18.55 -23.89
C GLU A 202 1.43 18.42 -24.90
N LYS A 203 1.61 17.64 -25.97
CA LYS A 203 0.54 17.32 -26.94
C LYS A 203 -0.61 16.57 -26.28
N GLN A 204 -0.33 15.57 -25.45
CA GLN A 204 -1.37 14.83 -24.75
C GLN A 204 -2.08 15.68 -23.71
N SER A 205 -1.35 16.47 -22.94
CA SER A 205 -1.93 17.45 -22.01
C SER A 205 -2.90 18.40 -22.72
N LYS A 206 -2.52 18.93 -23.89
CA LYS A 206 -3.42 19.76 -24.71
C LYS A 206 -4.64 18.99 -25.24
N ARG A 207 -4.53 17.69 -25.52
CA ARG A 207 -5.66 16.83 -25.92
C ARG A 207 -6.61 16.57 -24.75
N CYS A 208 -6.10 16.25 -23.56
CA CYS A 208 -6.91 16.10 -22.35
C CYS A 208 -7.64 17.41 -21.99
N VAL A 209 -7.04 18.57 -22.25
CA VAL A 209 -7.71 19.88 -22.11
C VAL A 209 -8.80 20.09 -23.17
N MET A 210 -8.64 19.57 -24.39
CA MET A 210 -9.70 19.61 -25.41
C MET A 210 -10.85 18.62 -25.14
N GLU A 211 -10.57 17.44 -24.59
CA GLU A 211 -11.60 16.46 -24.18
C GLU A 211 -12.39 16.93 -22.96
N SER A 212 -11.81 17.77 -22.11
CA SER A 212 -12.48 18.38 -20.95
C SER A 212 -13.20 19.69 -21.26
N LEU A 213 -13.07 20.23 -22.48
CA LEU A 213 -14.02 21.22 -22.96
C LEU A 213 -15.35 20.51 -23.18
N MET A 214 -16.35 20.87 -22.38
CA MET A 214 -17.75 20.52 -22.62
C MET A 214 -18.16 21.07 -24.00
N LEU A 215 -17.93 20.27 -25.04
CA LEU A 215 -18.56 20.45 -26.34
C LEU A 215 -20.03 20.17 -26.11
N ASN A 216 -20.79 21.24 -25.80
CA ASN A 216 -22.22 21.19 -25.94
C ASN A 216 -22.48 20.66 -27.36
N PRO A 217 -23.15 19.51 -27.53
CA PRO A 217 -23.53 19.08 -28.86
C PRO A 217 -24.34 20.23 -29.45
N GLU A 218 -23.89 20.79 -30.59
CA GLU A 218 -24.67 21.77 -31.32
C GLU A 218 -26.03 21.11 -31.63
N LYS A 219 -27.05 21.47 -30.84
CA LYS A 219 -28.44 21.05 -31.05
C LYS A 219 -29.05 21.80 -32.24
N SER A 220 -28.33 21.89 -33.36
CA SER A 220 -28.95 22.31 -34.60
C SER A 220 -29.57 21.07 -35.24
N ASN A 221 -30.84 20.83 -34.93
CA ASN A 221 -31.67 19.79 -35.56
C ASN A 221 -32.01 20.10 -37.03
N ASP A 222 -31.33 21.07 -37.65
CA ASP A 222 -31.59 21.48 -39.01
C ASP A 222 -30.80 20.62 -40.00
N VAL A 223 -31.36 19.44 -40.28
CA VAL A 223 -30.83 18.46 -41.25
C VAL A 223 -30.58 19.12 -42.62
N SER A 224 -31.36 20.15 -42.98
CA SER A 224 -31.20 20.89 -44.24
C SER A 224 -29.94 21.76 -44.25
N TYR A 225 -29.58 22.38 -43.13
CA TYR A 225 -28.34 23.14 -43.00
C TYR A 225 -27.11 22.23 -43.07
N LEU A 226 -27.14 21.10 -42.35
CA LEU A 226 -26.04 20.12 -42.38
C LEU A 226 -25.87 19.50 -43.77
N LYS A 227 -26.98 19.20 -44.46
CA LYS A 227 -26.94 18.70 -45.83
C LYS A 227 -26.36 19.74 -46.80
N ASN A 228 -26.77 21.00 -46.70
CA ASN A 228 -26.16 22.08 -47.49
C ASN A 228 -24.66 22.27 -47.20
N LYS A 229 -24.24 22.09 -45.94
CA LYS A 229 -22.83 22.23 -45.56
C LYS A 229 -21.98 21.07 -46.10
N ILE A 230 -22.52 19.84 -46.06
CA ILE A 230 -21.92 18.66 -46.70
C ILE A 230 -21.83 18.85 -48.21
N ASP A 231 -22.89 19.34 -48.85
CA ASP A 231 -22.92 19.60 -50.30
C ASP A 231 -21.91 20.69 -50.70
N ASN A 232 -21.68 21.69 -49.85
CA ASN A 232 -20.66 22.71 -50.07
C ASN A 232 -19.24 22.16 -49.91
N PHE A 233 -18.97 21.35 -48.87
CA PHE A 233 -17.66 20.69 -48.72
C PHE A 233 -17.38 19.70 -49.86
N ALA A 234 -18.40 19.01 -50.37
CA ALA A 234 -18.26 18.13 -51.52
C ALA A 234 -17.87 18.91 -52.80
N LYS A 235 -18.43 20.12 -52.99
CA LYS A 235 -18.05 21.01 -54.10
C LYS A 235 -16.62 21.54 -53.95
N GLU A 236 -16.22 21.95 -52.74
CA GLU A 236 -14.85 22.40 -52.47
C GLU A 236 -13.83 21.27 -52.72
N LEU A 237 -14.13 20.05 -52.29
CA LEU A 237 -13.29 18.87 -52.58
C LEU A 237 -13.17 18.56 -54.07
N ALA A 238 -14.25 18.73 -54.84
CA ALA A 238 -14.22 18.54 -56.29
C ALA A 238 -13.30 19.57 -56.97
N ILE A 239 -13.37 20.83 -56.55
CA ILE A 239 -12.50 21.91 -57.07
C ILE A 239 -11.03 21.64 -56.71
N LEU A 240 -10.75 21.16 -55.49
CA LEU A 240 -9.39 20.83 -55.06
C LEU A 240 -8.81 19.65 -55.85
N ARG A 241 -9.62 18.62 -56.15
CA ARG A 241 -9.22 17.51 -57.03
C ARG A 241 -8.96 17.95 -58.45
N GLU A 242 -9.81 18.83 -59.00
CA GLU A 242 -9.61 19.36 -60.35
C GLU A 242 -8.33 20.22 -60.42
N ALA A 243 -8.04 21.01 -59.38
CA ALA A 243 -6.80 21.76 -59.27
C ALA A 243 -5.56 20.86 -59.15
N GLU A 244 -5.65 19.74 -58.42
CA GLU A 244 -4.60 18.73 -58.29
C GLU A 244 -4.35 18.00 -59.62
N ASP A 245 -5.41 17.62 -60.34
CA ASP A 245 -5.33 17.03 -61.67
C ASP A 245 -4.72 17.99 -62.71
N VAL A 246 -4.98 19.29 -62.59
CA VAL A 246 -4.37 20.33 -63.44
C VAL A 246 -2.87 20.50 -63.11
N GLN A 247 -2.47 20.37 -61.85
CA GLN A 247 -1.04 20.35 -61.47
C GLN A 247 -0.32 19.09 -61.96
N LEU A 248 -0.98 17.94 -61.96
CA LEU A 248 -0.43 16.68 -62.48
C LEU A 248 -0.36 16.68 -64.02
N LYS A 249 -1.28 17.37 -64.70
CA LYS A 249 -1.28 17.56 -66.17
C LYS A 249 -0.40 18.71 -66.66
N ALA A 250 0.07 19.60 -65.78
CA ALA A 250 1.01 20.64 -66.16
C ALA A 250 2.34 19.99 -66.56
N PRO A 251 2.76 20.08 -67.84
CA PRO A 251 4.05 19.54 -68.24
C PRO A 251 5.13 20.31 -67.47
N LYS A 252 6.04 19.58 -66.83
CA LYS A 252 7.22 20.12 -66.15
C LYS A 252 7.97 21.06 -67.11
N LEU A 253 7.67 22.35 -67.00
CA LEU A 253 8.45 23.43 -67.59
C LEU A 253 9.78 23.48 -66.82
N ASN A 254 10.79 22.78 -67.34
CA ASN A 254 12.19 23.17 -67.32
C ASN A 254 13.02 22.11 -68.06
N GLY A 255 13.47 22.46 -69.27
CA GLY A 255 14.32 21.61 -70.13
C GLY A 255 14.46 22.14 -71.56
N GLU A 256 15.05 23.32 -71.70
CA GLU A 256 15.85 23.79 -72.84
C GLU A 256 15.24 23.88 -74.26
N LYS A 257 14.91 25.14 -74.62
CA LYS A 257 15.31 25.89 -75.83
C LYS A 257 15.56 25.13 -77.13
N GLY A 258 14.70 25.45 -78.11
CA GLY A 258 14.97 25.28 -79.53
C GLY A 258 13.88 25.96 -80.37
N ALA A 259 13.84 27.29 -80.34
CA ALA A 259 13.10 28.06 -81.33
C ALA A 259 13.81 27.91 -82.68
N ASP A 260 13.11 27.42 -83.71
CA ASP A 260 13.03 28.11 -85.00
C ASP A 260 12.03 27.45 -85.96
N ASN A 261 11.10 28.29 -86.40
CA ASN A 261 10.40 28.33 -87.69
C ASN A 261 9.58 27.12 -88.18
N ILE A 262 8.30 27.15 -87.81
CA ILE A 262 7.20 26.77 -88.72
C ILE A 262 6.87 28.00 -89.58
N LYS A 263 7.24 27.97 -90.87
CA LYS A 263 6.45 28.45 -92.03
C LYS A 263 7.32 28.50 -93.29
N SER A 264 7.08 27.57 -94.22
CA SER A 264 6.62 27.89 -95.57
C SER A 264 6.62 26.62 -96.42
N GLY A 265 5.51 26.39 -97.12
CA GLY A 265 5.38 25.28 -98.04
C GLY A 265 6.26 25.48 -99.28
N ARG A 266 6.95 24.41 -99.68
CA ARG A 266 6.96 23.94 -101.06
C ARG A 266 7.44 22.48 -101.09
N PRO A 267 6.78 21.60 -101.87
CA PRO A 267 7.21 20.22 -102.03
C PRO A 267 8.21 20.15 -103.17
N THR A 268 9.47 19.88 -102.89
CA THR A 268 10.44 19.51 -103.94
C THR A 268 11.52 18.59 -103.39
N ASP A 269 11.49 17.40 -103.96
CA ASP A 269 12.64 16.60 -104.38
C ASP A 269 13.55 15.92 -103.36
N LYS A 270 13.51 14.58 -103.50
CA LYS A 270 14.64 13.66 -103.65
C LYS A 270 15.51 13.43 -102.41
N TYR A 271 15.36 12.20 -101.90
CA TYR A 271 16.45 11.31 -101.49
C TYR A 271 17.85 11.87 -101.81
N SER A 272 18.42 12.60 -100.85
CA SER A 272 19.85 12.84 -100.77
C SER A 272 20.35 12.03 -99.60
N PHE A 273 20.73 10.78 -99.90
CA PHE A 273 21.56 9.99 -99.00
C PHE A 273 22.86 10.77 -98.78
N SER A 274 23.06 11.23 -97.55
CA SER A 274 24.29 11.86 -97.10
C SER A 274 24.88 10.94 -96.03
N PRO A 275 26.00 10.24 -96.32
CA PRO A 275 26.52 9.17 -95.46
C PRO A 275 26.72 9.58 -93.99
N ASP A 276 27.09 10.84 -93.74
CA ASP A 276 27.37 11.33 -92.39
C ASP A 276 26.10 11.57 -91.55
N LYS A 277 25.01 12.08 -92.17
CA LYS A 277 23.75 12.34 -91.44
C LYS A 277 22.98 11.07 -91.09
N ASP A 278 23.09 10.04 -91.94
CA ASP A 278 22.44 8.75 -91.71
C ASP A 278 23.18 7.93 -90.64
N VAL A 279 24.51 8.01 -90.60
CA VAL A 279 25.34 7.38 -89.55
C VAL A 279 25.07 8.02 -88.19
N ASP A 280 24.96 9.35 -88.11
CA ASP A 280 24.62 10.05 -86.86
C ASP A 280 23.21 9.69 -86.35
N ASN A 281 22.22 9.60 -87.25
CA ASN A 281 20.88 9.15 -86.89
C ASN A 281 20.86 7.69 -86.42
N ILE A 282 21.58 6.78 -87.09
CA ILE A 282 21.70 5.38 -86.67
C ILE A 282 22.38 5.26 -85.30
N ASN A 283 23.43 6.04 -85.06
CA ASN A 283 24.11 6.08 -83.76
C ASN A 283 23.18 6.58 -82.65
N LYS A 284 22.36 7.60 -82.93
CA LYS A 284 21.35 8.10 -81.99
C LYS A 284 20.31 7.04 -81.65
N ILE A 285 19.79 6.32 -82.66
CA ILE A 285 18.85 5.21 -82.46
C ILE A 285 19.48 4.09 -81.62
N LEU A 286 20.75 3.76 -81.85
CA LEU A 286 21.46 2.74 -81.06
C LEU A 286 21.68 3.18 -79.60
N GLN A 287 21.98 4.45 -79.36
CA GLN A 287 22.10 5.02 -78.02
C GLN A 287 20.75 4.99 -77.28
N GLU A 288 19.66 5.40 -77.95
CA GLU A 288 18.31 5.34 -77.40
C GLU A 288 17.88 3.91 -77.09
N ARG A 289 18.16 2.95 -77.99
CA ARG A 289 17.90 1.53 -77.76
C ARG A 289 18.69 0.98 -76.57
N ASN A 290 19.96 1.33 -76.44
CA ASN A 290 20.79 0.90 -75.31
C ASN A 290 20.32 1.56 -74.01
N ALA A 291 19.85 2.81 -74.05
CA ALA A 291 19.23 3.48 -72.90
C ALA A 291 17.90 2.80 -72.51
N LEU A 292 17.09 2.36 -73.48
CA LEU A 292 15.88 1.59 -73.22
C LEU A 292 16.19 0.24 -72.55
N ARG A 293 17.21 -0.49 -73.02
CA ARG A 293 17.65 -1.74 -72.36
C ARG A 293 18.03 -1.53 -70.89
N LYS A 294 18.78 -0.46 -70.60
CA LYS A 294 19.12 -0.08 -69.21
C LYS A 294 17.88 0.24 -68.38
N LYS A 295 16.87 0.92 -68.96
CA LYS A 295 15.61 1.19 -68.25
C LYS A 295 14.83 -0.09 -67.97
N THR A 296 14.82 -1.05 -68.89
CA THR A 296 14.17 -2.35 -68.68
C THR A 296 14.85 -3.15 -67.57
N GLU A 297 16.18 -3.14 -67.50
CA GLU A 297 16.94 -3.76 -66.40
C GLU A 297 16.60 -3.13 -65.05
N VAL A 298 16.59 -1.79 -64.97
CA VAL A 298 16.18 -1.07 -63.75
C VAL A 298 14.74 -1.37 -63.35
N LEU A 299 13.82 -1.53 -64.30
CA LEU A 299 12.43 -1.91 -64.01
C LEU A 299 12.33 -3.31 -63.41
N SER A 300 13.11 -4.27 -63.92
CA SER A 300 13.16 -5.63 -63.36
C SER A 300 13.74 -5.64 -61.94
N ASP A 301 14.77 -4.85 -61.67
CA ASP A 301 15.32 -4.69 -60.31
C ASP A 301 14.31 -4.05 -59.34
N LEU A 302 13.48 -3.12 -59.83
CA LEU A 302 12.43 -2.51 -59.04
C LEU A 302 11.29 -3.49 -58.75
N GLU A 303 10.90 -4.32 -59.71
CA GLU A 303 9.90 -5.38 -59.55
C GLU A 303 10.33 -6.35 -58.45
N ASN A 304 11.57 -6.84 -58.50
CA ASN A 304 12.15 -7.70 -57.45
C ASN A 304 12.15 -7.04 -56.07
N LYS A 305 12.39 -5.71 -56.00
CA LYS A 305 12.33 -4.97 -54.72
C LYS A 305 10.90 -4.82 -54.20
N ILE A 306 9.93 -4.63 -55.08
CA ILE A 306 8.52 -4.55 -54.72
C ILE A 306 8.07 -5.89 -54.12
N ASP A 307 8.41 -7.01 -54.75
CA ASP A 307 8.08 -8.34 -54.25
C ASP A 307 8.67 -8.62 -52.86
N GLN A 308 9.95 -8.24 -52.65
CA GLN A 308 10.59 -8.37 -51.34
C GLN A 308 9.95 -7.50 -50.27
N LEU A 309 9.56 -6.27 -50.61
CA LEU A 309 8.88 -5.37 -49.68
C LEU A 309 7.47 -5.88 -49.35
N GLN A 310 6.76 -6.44 -50.32
CA GLN A 310 5.44 -7.04 -50.11
C GLN A 310 5.52 -8.25 -49.18
N GLN A 311 6.47 -9.15 -49.39
CA GLN A 311 6.69 -10.29 -48.47
C GLN A 311 7.03 -9.84 -47.05
N LYS A 312 7.84 -8.79 -46.90
CA LYS A 312 8.16 -8.23 -45.58
C LYS A 312 6.94 -7.59 -44.91
N ALA A 313 6.08 -6.93 -45.68
CA ALA A 313 4.83 -6.37 -45.17
C ALA A 313 3.90 -7.48 -44.67
N GLU A 314 3.68 -8.52 -45.48
CA GLU A 314 2.86 -9.68 -45.10
C GLU A 314 3.40 -10.42 -43.86
N GLN A 315 4.73 -10.52 -43.73
CA GLN A 315 5.35 -11.10 -42.54
C GLN A 315 5.16 -10.21 -41.31
N ALA A 316 5.28 -8.89 -41.45
CA ALA A 316 5.05 -7.94 -40.37
C ALA A 316 3.59 -7.97 -39.89
N ASP A 317 2.64 -8.10 -40.81
CA ASP A 317 1.20 -8.21 -40.49
C ASP A 317 0.92 -9.47 -39.66
N ARG A 318 1.46 -10.64 -40.07
CA ARG A 318 1.31 -11.88 -39.30
C ARG A 318 1.90 -11.79 -37.89
N ILE A 319 3.10 -11.21 -37.78
CA ILE A 319 3.75 -11.01 -36.49
C ILE A 319 2.91 -10.05 -35.62
N SER A 320 2.35 -9.00 -36.22
CA SER A 320 1.47 -8.06 -35.52
C SER A 320 0.20 -8.75 -35.02
N GLU A 321 -0.41 -9.64 -35.81
CA GLU A 321 -1.59 -10.42 -35.39
C GLU A 321 -1.27 -11.33 -34.19
N ASP A 322 -0.15 -12.05 -34.23
CA ASP A 322 0.30 -12.90 -33.12
C ASP A 322 0.55 -12.07 -31.85
N PHE A 323 1.15 -10.88 -31.97
CA PHE A 323 1.35 -9.98 -30.84
C PHE A 323 0.04 -9.46 -30.25
N VAL A 324 -0.95 -9.13 -31.08
CA VAL A 324 -2.27 -8.69 -30.61
C VAL A 324 -2.97 -9.81 -29.85
N PHE A 325 -2.90 -11.04 -30.34
CA PHE A 325 -3.48 -12.20 -29.64
C PHE A 325 -2.81 -12.40 -28.27
N ASN A 326 -1.48 -12.42 -28.22
CA ASN A 326 -0.73 -12.60 -26.97
C ASN A 326 -0.99 -11.48 -25.96
N LEU A 327 -1.09 -10.22 -26.42
CA LEU A 327 -1.44 -9.10 -25.55
C LEU A 327 -2.85 -9.25 -25.01
N SER A 328 -3.81 -9.64 -25.84
CA SER A 328 -5.19 -9.88 -25.40
C SER A 328 -5.29 -11.01 -24.36
N GLU A 329 -4.49 -12.07 -24.50
CA GLU A 329 -4.45 -13.17 -23.53
C GLU A 329 -3.83 -12.72 -22.20
N GLN A 330 -2.77 -11.91 -22.25
CA GLN A 330 -2.17 -11.32 -21.05
C GLN A 330 -3.11 -10.35 -20.34
N ASP A 331 -3.81 -9.49 -21.07
CA ASP A 331 -4.80 -8.57 -20.51
C ASP A 331 -5.91 -9.34 -19.80
N GLN A 332 -6.41 -10.42 -20.40
CA GLN A 332 -7.43 -11.28 -19.76
C GLN A 332 -6.89 -11.93 -18.47
N TYR A 333 -5.66 -12.42 -18.46
CA TYR A 333 -5.05 -13.00 -17.26
C TYR A 333 -4.89 -11.97 -16.14
N ILE A 334 -4.54 -10.72 -16.48
CA ILE A 334 -4.45 -9.61 -15.53
C ILE A 334 -5.83 -9.31 -14.96
N ASP A 335 -6.86 -9.19 -15.80
CA ASP A 335 -8.24 -8.93 -15.36
C ASP A 335 -8.75 -10.03 -14.40
N GLU A 336 -8.45 -11.29 -14.69
CA GLU A 336 -8.81 -12.43 -13.83
C GLU A 336 -8.09 -12.34 -12.47
N MET A 337 -6.80 -12.03 -12.46
CA MET A 337 -6.04 -11.87 -11.22
C MET A 337 -6.51 -10.68 -10.39
N GLU A 338 -6.81 -9.54 -11.02
CA GLU A 338 -7.35 -8.35 -10.35
C GLU A 338 -8.69 -8.66 -9.69
N LYS A 339 -9.55 -9.40 -10.39
CA LYS A 339 -10.83 -9.85 -9.84
C LYS A 339 -10.64 -10.75 -8.62
N GLU A 340 -9.75 -11.75 -8.68
CA GLU A 340 -9.47 -12.63 -7.54
C GLU A 340 -8.91 -11.85 -6.33
N MET A 341 -8.00 -10.89 -6.58
CA MET A 341 -7.48 -10.02 -5.52
C MET A 341 -8.60 -9.20 -4.86
N GLN A 342 -9.54 -8.68 -5.66
CA GLN A 342 -10.65 -7.90 -5.15
C GLN A 342 -11.65 -8.75 -4.36
N GLU A 343 -11.92 -9.99 -4.81
CA GLU A 343 -12.73 -10.95 -4.06
C GLU A 343 -12.08 -11.29 -2.71
N MET A 344 -10.77 -11.52 -2.68
CA MET A 344 -10.02 -11.78 -1.45
C MET A 344 -10.03 -10.56 -0.50
N GLN A 345 -9.87 -9.36 -1.03
CA GLN A 345 -9.96 -8.13 -0.24
C GLN A 345 -11.33 -8.01 0.42
N ASN A 346 -12.40 -8.17 -0.34
CA ASN A 346 -13.78 -8.11 0.16
C ASN A 346 -14.04 -9.16 1.25
N TYR A 347 -13.49 -10.37 1.09
CA TYR A 347 -13.60 -11.41 2.10
C TYR A 347 -12.94 -11.00 3.43
N TYR A 348 -11.71 -10.48 3.38
CA TYR A 348 -11.01 -10.05 4.59
C TYR A 348 -11.67 -8.84 5.27
N GLU A 349 -12.15 -7.87 4.49
CA GLU A 349 -12.92 -6.74 5.04
C GLU A 349 -14.18 -7.25 5.76
N THR A 350 -14.90 -8.20 5.16
CA THR A 350 -16.09 -8.81 5.76
C THR A 350 -15.77 -9.56 7.05
N GLU A 351 -14.70 -10.36 7.09
CA GLU A 351 -14.33 -11.09 8.31
C GLU A 351 -13.79 -10.17 9.42
N VAL A 352 -13.12 -9.08 9.07
CA VAL A 352 -12.73 -8.05 10.04
C VAL A 352 -13.98 -7.42 10.67
N ASP A 353 -14.97 -7.07 9.87
CA ASP A 353 -16.21 -6.46 10.37
C ASP A 353 -17.04 -7.45 11.20
N ARG A 354 -17.07 -8.73 10.81
CA ARG A 354 -17.66 -9.80 11.62
C ARG A 354 -16.98 -9.93 12.97
N SER A 355 -15.64 -9.90 12.99
CA SER A 355 -14.85 -9.97 14.22
C SER A 355 -15.14 -8.80 15.15
N LYS A 356 -15.20 -7.56 14.62
CA LYS A 356 -15.60 -6.37 15.40
C LYS A 356 -16.98 -6.52 16.04
N CYS A 357 -17.95 -7.05 15.28
CA CYS A 357 -19.30 -7.31 15.81
C CYS A 357 -19.27 -8.35 16.94
N ASN A 358 -18.50 -9.43 16.78
CA ASN A 358 -18.34 -10.47 17.79
C ASN A 358 -17.67 -9.93 19.06
N GLU A 359 -16.62 -9.11 18.92
CA GLU A 359 -15.94 -8.46 20.04
C GLU A 359 -16.92 -7.59 20.84
N ALA A 360 -17.71 -6.76 20.15
CA ALA A 360 -18.71 -5.92 20.79
C ALA A 360 -19.78 -6.74 21.55
N MET A 361 -20.23 -7.86 20.97
CA MET A 361 -21.18 -8.77 21.61
C MET A 361 -20.58 -9.43 22.86
N LEU A 362 -19.34 -9.92 22.78
CA LEU A 362 -18.65 -10.53 23.92
C LEU A 362 -18.43 -9.51 25.05
N LYS A 363 -18.07 -8.28 24.71
CA LYS A 363 -17.91 -7.20 25.68
C LYS A 363 -19.22 -6.91 26.41
N CYS A 364 -20.33 -6.80 25.68
CA CYS A 364 -21.66 -6.65 26.27
C CYS A 364 -21.97 -7.80 27.23
N ARG A 365 -21.68 -9.05 26.83
CA ARG A 365 -21.90 -10.23 27.67
C ARG A 365 -21.03 -10.25 28.92
N CYS A 366 -19.79 -9.79 28.84
CA CYS A 366 -18.91 -9.62 29.99
C CYS A 366 -19.47 -8.59 30.98
N ASP A 367 -19.99 -7.46 30.47
CA ASP A 367 -20.60 -6.43 31.30
C ASP A 367 -21.88 -6.94 32.00
N GLU A 368 -22.73 -7.70 31.29
CA GLU A 368 -23.89 -8.38 31.87
C GLU A 368 -23.48 -9.35 33.00
N MET A 369 -22.49 -10.21 32.77
CA MET A 369 -22.01 -11.14 33.80
C MET A 369 -21.43 -10.40 35.01
N LYS A 370 -20.72 -9.29 34.79
CA LYS A 370 -20.19 -8.47 35.88
C LYS A 370 -21.31 -7.89 36.73
N GLN A 371 -22.40 -7.40 36.11
CA GLN A 371 -23.57 -6.93 36.84
C GLN A 371 -24.26 -8.05 37.63
N GLN A 372 -24.42 -9.24 37.03
CA GLN A 372 -24.98 -10.41 37.71
C GLN A 372 -24.13 -10.84 38.91
N LEU A 373 -22.80 -10.81 38.79
CA LEU A 373 -21.88 -11.14 39.87
C LEU A 373 -21.98 -10.14 41.03
N ILE A 374 -22.12 -8.84 40.74
CA ILE A 374 -22.36 -7.82 41.76
C ILE A 374 -23.68 -8.11 42.48
N ALA A 375 -24.76 -8.38 41.75
CA ALA A 375 -26.06 -8.68 42.34
C ALA A 375 -26.01 -9.94 43.22
N ALA A 376 -25.34 -11.01 42.76
CA ALA A 376 -25.14 -12.24 43.53
C ALA A 376 -24.33 -11.99 44.82
N ASN A 377 -23.25 -11.19 44.75
CA ASN A 377 -22.47 -10.84 45.93
C ASN A 377 -23.29 -10.05 46.96
N CYS A 378 -24.11 -9.09 46.51
CA CYS A 378 -25.02 -8.37 47.39
C CYS A 378 -26.05 -9.30 48.04
N ALA A 379 -26.60 -10.27 47.29
CA ALA A 379 -27.52 -11.27 47.83
C ALA A 379 -26.83 -12.16 48.89
N ILE A 380 -25.60 -12.62 48.63
CA ILE A 380 -24.81 -13.41 49.59
C ILE A 380 -24.54 -12.61 50.86
N GLN A 381 -24.18 -11.33 50.76
CA GLN A 381 -23.99 -10.48 51.94
C GLN A 381 -25.27 -10.36 52.76
N ARG A 382 -26.41 -10.13 52.11
CA ARG A 382 -27.72 -10.07 52.79
C ARG A 382 -28.02 -11.35 53.56
N VAL A 383 -27.80 -12.52 52.94
CA VAL A 383 -27.99 -13.82 53.60
C VAL A 383 -27.06 -13.99 54.79
N LYS A 384 -25.79 -13.55 54.69
CA LYS A 384 -24.85 -13.60 55.82
C LYS A 384 -25.34 -12.78 57.03
N TYR A 385 -25.83 -11.56 56.80
CA TYR A 385 -26.37 -10.73 57.89
C TYR A 385 -27.61 -11.37 58.51
N GLN A 386 -28.54 -11.87 57.68
CA GLN A 386 -29.73 -12.59 58.16
C GLN A 386 -29.35 -13.83 58.98
N GLN A 387 -28.33 -14.59 58.57
CA GLN A 387 -27.88 -15.75 59.34
C GLN A 387 -27.32 -15.35 60.71
N MET A 388 -26.53 -14.27 60.80
CA MET A 388 -26.03 -13.79 62.09
C MET A 388 -27.18 -13.37 63.02
N GLU A 389 -28.21 -12.72 62.48
CA GLU A 389 -29.41 -12.34 63.24
C GLU A 389 -30.16 -13.57 63.78
N ILE A 390 -30.35 -14.58 62.93
CA ILE A 390 -30.94 -15.87 63.33
C ILE A 390 -30.11 -16.53 64.44
N ASP A 391 -28.77 -16.52 64.33
CA ASP A 391 -27.89 -17.12 65.33
C ASP A 391 -27.97 -16.39 66.70
N VAL A 392 -28.14 -15.07 66.69
CA VAL A 392 -28.38 -14.28 67.92
C VAL A 392 -29.73 -14.63 68.52
N LEU A 393 -30.80 -14.65 67.72
CA LEU A 393 -32.15 -15.02 68.16
C LEU A 393 -32.18 -16.44 68.75
N HIS A 394 -31.51 -17.40 68.11
CA HIS A 394 -31.38 -18.76 68.64
C HIS A 394 -30.69 -18.82 70.00
N LYS A 395 -29.61 -18.04 70.20
CA LYS A 395 -28.94 -17.95 71.51
C LYS A 395 -29.85 -17.36 72.57
N GLU A 396 -30.56 -16.29 72.24
CA GLU A 396 -31.50 -15.69 73.20
C GLU A 396 -32.65 -16.63 73.56
N LEU A 397 -33.21 -17.35 72.58
CA LEU A 397 -34.21 -18.39 72.81
C LEU A 397 -33.66 -19.48 73.75
N GLN A 398 -32.45 -19.94 73.51
CA GLN A 398 -31.82 -20.96 74.35
C GLN A 398 -31.61 -20.47 75.80
N GLU A 399 -31.22 -19.21 76.01
CA GLU A 399 -31.12 -18.61 77.34
C GLU A 399 -32.49 -18.46 78.02
N ARG A 400 -33.53 -18.06 77.27
CA ARG A 400 -34.91 -18.02 77.77
C ARG A 400 -35.40 -19.41 78.19
N ASP A 401 -35.12 -20.45 77.41
CA ASP A 401 -35.48 -21.84 77.75
C ASP A 401 -34.78 -22.31 79.03
N LYS A 402 -33.48 -22.00 79.20
CA LYS A 402 -32.76 -22.28 80.45
C LYS A 402 -33.40 -21.56 81.64
N ALA A 403 -33.74 -20.29 81.48
CA ALA A 403 -34.38 -19.50 82.53
C ALA A 403 -35.77 -20.08 82.89
N LEU A 404 -36.59 -20.43 81.90
CA LEU A 404 -37.89 -21.08 82.11
C LEU A 404 -37.75 -22.41 82.86
N ASN A 405 -36.80 -23.25 82.47
CA ASN A 405 -36.52 -24.51 83.17
C ASN A 405 -36.09 -24.28 84.63
N ALA A 406 -35.28 -23.25 84.89
CA ALA A 406 -34.89 -22.90 86.26
C ALA A 406 -36.09 -22.40 87.08
N TYR A 407 -36.96 -21.57 86.49
CA TYR A 407 -38.21 -21.12 87.13
C TYR A 407 -39.16 -22.28 87.42
N ASP A 408 -39.33 -23.24 86.49
CA ASP A 408 -40.15 -24.42 86.72
C ASP A 408 -39.60 -25.26 87.88
N CYS A 409 -38.27 -25.45 87.94
CA CYS A 409 -37.64 -26.16 89.05
C CYS A 409 -37.87 -25.46 90.40
N GLN A 410 -37.74 -24.13 90.44
CA GLN A 410 -38.05 -23.33 91.64
C GLN A 410 -39.53 -23.42 92.03
N TYR A 411 -40.43 -23.35 91.04
CA TYR A 411 -41.87 -23.47 91.25
C TYR A 411 -42.22 -24.84 91.83
N GLN A 412 -41.70 -25.94 91.26
CA GLN A 412 -41.90 -27.29 91.79
C GLN A 412 -41.39 -27.44 93.23
N GLN A 413 -40.23 -26.87 93.56
CA GLN A 413 -39.71 -26.86 94.94
C GLN A 413 -40.62 -26.10 95.90
N LEU A 414 -41.12 -24.93 95.48
CA LEU A 414 -42.06 -24.14 96.28
C LEU A 414 -43.38 -24.90 96.50
N MET A 415 -43.92 -25.52 95.45
CA MET A 415 -45.14 -26.33 95.53
C MET A 415 -44.97 -27.56 96.43
N LEU A 416 -43.79 -28.20 96.41
CA LEU A 416 -43.46 -29.29 97.33
C LEU A 416 -43.44 -28.79 98.78
N LYS A 417 -42.80 -27.66 99.05
CA LYS A 417 -42.79 -27.04 100.39
C LYS A 417 -44.22 -26.69 100.83
N ALA A 418 -45.00 -26.03 99.99
CA ALA A 418 -46.38 -25.65 100.28
C ALA A 418 -47.24 -26.88 100.59
N ARG A 419 -47.08 -27.98 99.85
CA ARG A 419 -47.74 -29.26 100.13
C ARG A 419 -47.31 -29.82 101.49
N ASN A 420 -46.01 -29.88 101.78
CA ASN A 420 -45.50 -30.35 103.07
C ASN A 420 -46.02 -29.50 104.25
N PHE A 421 -46.11 -28.17 104.08
CA PHE A 421 -46.70 -27.28 105.09
C PHE A 421 -48.19 -27.60 105.34
N LYS A 422 -48.96 -27.81 104.26
CA LYS A 422 -50.37 -28.21 104.33
C LYS A 422 -50.53 -29.57 105.03
N ASP A 423 -49.71 -30.55 104.67
CA ASP A 423 -49.74 -31.91 105.24
C ASP A 423 -49.32 -31.92 106.72
N ALA A 424 -48.43 -31.00 107.13
CA ALA A 424 -48.06 -30.80 108.53
C ALA A 424 -49.13 -30.07 109.37
N GLY A 425 -50.32 -29.79 108.81
CA GLY A 425 -51.47 -29.25 109.53
C GLY A 425 -51.55 -27.72 109.58
N TYR A 426 -50.66 -27.00 108.91
CA TYR A 426 -50.75 -25.55 108.78
C TYR A 426 -51.79 -25.19 107.70
N ARG A 427 -52.90 -24.57 108.09
CA ARG A 427 -53.84 -23.95 107.14
C ARG A 427 -53.29 -22.58 106.73
N LEU A 428 -53.44 -22.22 105.45
CA LEU A 428 -53.35 -20.82 105.05
C LEU A 428 -54.33 -20.03 105.91
N LEU A 429 -53.88 -18.93 106.51
CA LEU A 429 -54.78 -17.91 107.02
C LEU A 429 -55.58 -17.39 105.82
N ASP A 430 -56.89 -17.66 105.78
CA ASP A 430 -57.84 -17.17 104.77
C ASP A 430 -58.04 -15.64 104.81
N GLN A 431 -57.07 -14.88 105.33
CA GLN A 431 -57.12 -13.43 105.40
C GLN A 431 -55.91 -12.84 104.68
N LEU A 432 -56.09 -12.64 103.38
CA LEU A 432 -55.39 -11.57 102.68
C LEU A 432 -55.83 -10.23 103.31
N PRO A 433 -54.91 -9.30 103.63
CA PRO A 433 -55.29 -7.91 103.80
C PRO A 433 -55.90 -7.44 102.48
N LEU A 434 -57.11 -6.86 102.52
CA LEU A 434 -57.67 -6.10 101.41
C LEU A 434 -56.68 -4.97 101.05
N PHE A 435 -55.80 -5.22 100.09
CA PHE A 435 -55.21 -4.15 99.31
C PHE A 435 -56.10 -3.95 98.09
N SER A 436 -56.81 -2.83 98.16
CA SER A 436 -57.67 -2.23 97.15
C SER A 436 -57.11 -2.40 95.74
N ALA A 437 -57.94 -3.00 94.89
CA ALA A 437 -57.85 -2.85 93.46
C ALA A 437 -57.80 -1.36 93.10
N THR A 438 -56.75 -0.95 92.40
CA THR A 438 -56.86 0.12 91.41
C THR A 438 -56.61 -0.51 90.06
N THR A 439 -57.73 -0.76 89.39
CA THR A 439 -57.83 -0.96 87.96
C THR A 439 -57.26 0.27 87.24
N SER A 440 -56.26 0.07 86.39
CA SER A 440 -56.06 0.91 85.22
C SER A 440 -55.97 -0.02 84.01
N SER A 441 -57.16 -0.22 83.43
CA SER A 441 -57.38 -0.61 82.04
C SER A 441 -56.77 0.44 81.11
N ASP A 442 -56.50 0.00 79.86
CA ASP A 442 -56.21 0.79 78.65
C ASP A 442 -54.70 1.11 78.48
N CYS A 443 -54.01 0.82 77.38
CA CYS A 443 -54.45 0.72 75.98
C CYS A 443 -53.70 -0.36 75.19
N GLU A 444 -54.44 -1.00 74.28
CA GLU A 444 -53.97 -1.73 73.11
C GLU A 444 -53.39 -0.76 72.05
N GLU A 445 -52.69 -1.36 71.07
CA GLU A 445 -52.49 -0.90 69.68
C GLU A 445 -51.57 0.32 69.42
N ASP A 446 -50.38 0.07 68.85
CA ASP A 446 -50.22 0.09 67.38
C ASP A 446 -48.77 -0.22 66.96
N GLY A 447 -48.64 -1.20 66.09
CA GLY A 447 -47.45 -1.39 65.27
C GLY A 447 -47.67 -0.74 63.92
N GLU A 448 -46.71 0.08 63.48
CA GLU A 448 -46.55 0.38 62.06
C GLU A 448 -45.05 0.41 61.71
N LEU A 449 -44.66 -0.61 60.95
CA LEU A 449 -43.50 -0.62 60.07
C LEU A 449 -43.74 0.38 58.93
N ALA A 450 -42.78 1.25 58.67
CA ALA A 450 -42.76 2.07 57.45
C ALA A 450 -41.38 2.01 56.78
N CYS A 451 -41.39 1.40 55.59
CA CYS A 451 -40.56 1.51 54.38
C CYS A 451 -39.06 1.81 54.49
#